data_AF-A0A520F1N5-F1
#
_entry.id   AF-A0A520F1N5-F1
#
_cell.length_a   1.000
_cell.length_b   1.000
_cell.length_c   1.000
_cell.angle_alpha   90.00
_cell.angle_beta   90.00
_cell.angle_gamma   90.00
#
_symmetry.space_group_name_H-M   'P 1'
#
loop_
_entity.id
_entity.type
_entity.pdbx_description
1 polymer ?
#
loop_
_entity_poly.entity_id
_entity_poly.type
_entity_poly.pdbx_seq_one_letter_code
_entity_poly.pdbx_strand_id
1 'polypeptide(L)' 'PTIGILLCAGRNDNVVRYSLAGTTAPLAVADYTYDTLPAPVRELVPTDDELASAMGETLTHLAQIPSPRADTEQ' A
#
# COMPACT_ATOMS: atom_id res chain seq x y z
N PRO A 1 -10.83 -20.99 8.82
CA PRO A 1 -9.43 -20.52 8.69
C PRO A 1 -9.34 -19.35 7.72
N THR A 2 -8.86 -18.20 8.21
CA THR A 2 -8.76 -16.95 7.43
C THR A 2 -7.29 -16.64 7.21
N ILE A 3 -6.91 -16.30 5.97
CA ILE A 3 -5.56 -15.82 5.64
C ILE A 3 -5.60 -14.29 5.63
N GLY A 4 -4.78 -13.67 6.47
CA GLY A 4 -4.58 -12.22 6.46
C GLY A 4 -3.46 -11.82 5.49
N ILE A 5 -3.69 -10.78 4.70
CA ILE A 5 -2.70 -10.21 3.78
C ILE A 5 -2.35 -8.80 4.27
N LEU A 6 -1.06 -8.53 4.47
CA LEU A 6 -0.53 -7.20 4.79
C LEU A 6 0.20 -6.65 3.57
N LEU A 7 -0.30 -5.56 3.00
CA LEU A 7 0.33 -4.88 1.86
C LEU A 7 1.23 -3.74 2.38
N CYS A 8 2.52 -3.78 2.07
CA CYS A 8 3.46 -2.70 2.40
C CYS A 8 3.76 -1.89 1.13
N ALA A 9 3.44 -0.59 1.14
CA ALA A 9 3.70 0.31 0.02
C ALA A 9 5.19 0.68 -0.16
N GLY A 10 6.06 0.30 0.78
CA GLY A 10 7.49 0.64 0.77
C GLY A 10 8.37 -0.60 0.88
N ARG A 11 9.41 -0.67 0.05
CA ARG A 11 10.38 -1.76 -0.01
C ARG A 11 11.43 -1.62 1.09
N ASN A 12 11.36 -2.47 2.11
CA ASN A 12 12.50 -2.81 2.96
C ASN A 12 12.38 -4.26 3.45
N ASP A 13 12.69 -5.18 2.54
CA ASP A 13 12.57 -6.63 2.72
C ASP A 13 13.27 -7.15 4.00
N ASN A 14 14.45 -6.61 4.33
CA ASN A 14 15.17 -6.95 5.57
C ASN A 14 14.44 -6.48 6.84
N VAL A 15 13.84 -5.28 6.81
CA VAL A 15 13.10 -4.72 7.96
C VAL A 15 11.83 -5.52 8.17
N VAL A 16 11.06 -5.78 7.10
CA VAL A 16 9.82 -6.55 7.19
C VAL A 16 10.08 -7.96 7.72
N ARG A 17 11.07 -8.68 7.17
CA ARG A 17 11.39 -10.03 7.67
C ARG A 17 11.84 -10.03 9.12
N TYR A 18 12.68 -9.08 9.55
CA TYR A 18 13.12 -9.00 10.94
C TYR A 18 11.96 -8.64 11.88
N SER A 19 11.11 -7.69 11.51
CA SER A 19 9.92 -7.30 12.29
C SER A 19 8.90 -8.43 12.42
N LEU A 20 8.75 -9.27 11.39
CA LEU A 20 7.84 -10.41 11.40
C LEU A 20 8.46 -11.69 11.97
N ALA A 21 9.78 -11.78 12.13
CA ALA A 21 10.44 -12.96 12.72
C ALA A 21 10.08 -13.20 14.20
N GLY A 22 9.55 -12.18 14.89
CA GLY A 22 9.11 -12.28 16.28
C GLY A 22 7.69 -12.85 16.48
N THR A 23 6.91 -13.07 15.41
CA THR A 23 5.56 -13.63 15.53
C THR A 23 5.55 -15.15 15.43
N THR A 24 4.72 -15.81 16.24
CA THR A 24 4.50 -17.26 16.19
C THR A 24 3.45 -17.69 15.16
N ALA A 25 2.82 -16.73 14.47
CA ALA A 25 1.89 -17.01 13.39
C ALA A 25 2.65 -17.34 12.08
N PRO A 26 2.17 -18.30 11.28
CA PRO A 26 2.79 -18.64 10.00
C PRO A 26 2.58 -17.50 9.00
N LEU A 27 3.57 -16.62 8.86
CA LEU A 27 3.58 -15.51 7.90
C LEU A 27 4.58 -15.78 6.77
N ALA A 28 4.12 -15.57 5.52
CA ALA A 28 4.97 -15.55 4.34
C ALA A 28 5.18 -14.11 3.86
N VAL A 29 6.39 -13.80 3.41
CA VAL A 29 6.73 -12.51 2.80
C VAL A 29 6.94 -12.74 1.31
N ALA A 30 6.22 -11.99 0.48
CA ALA A 30 6.37 -12.03 -0.97
C ALA A 30 6.60 -10.60 -1.48
N ASP A 31 7.63 -10.43 -2.30
CA ASP A 31 7.87 -9.19 -3.05
C ASP A 31 7.21 -9.37 -4.42
N TYR A 32 6.32 -8.45 -4.77
CA TYR A 32 5.65 -8.43 -6.06
C TYR A 32 6.05 -7.15 -6.78
N THR A 33 6.81 -7.31 -7.86
CA THR A 33 7.12 -6.24 -8.80
C THR A 33 6.25 -6.37 -10.04
N TYR A 34 6.00 -5.25 -10.72
CA TYR A 34 5.21 -5.23 -11.96
C TYR A 34 5.71 -6.26 -12.99
N ASP A 35 7.03 -6.40 -13.15
CA ASP A 35 7.67 -7.35 -14.06
C ASP A 35 7.46 -8.83 -13.70
N THR A 36 7.19 -9.13 -12.43
CA THR A 36 7.02 -10.51 -11.93
C THR A 36 5.58 -11.02 -11.98
N LEU A 37 4.62 -10.20 -12.43
CA LEU A 37 3.23 -10.62 -12.53
C LEU A 37 2.99 -11.53 -13.76
N PRO A 38 2.16 -12.59 -13.62
CA PRO A 38 1.71 -13.38 -14.76
C PRO A 38 1.08 -12.49 -15.84
N ALA A 39 1.35 -12.79 -17.12
CA ALA A 39 0.85 -12.00 -18.26
C ALA A 39 -0.66 -11.65 -18.19
N PRO A 40 -1.58 -12.58 -17.89
CA PRO A 40 -3.01 -12.24 -17.83
C PRO A 40 -3.38 -11.31 -16.67
N VAL A 41 -2.53 -11.22 -15.63
CA VAL A 41 -2.76 -10.33 -14.49
C VAL A 41 -2.13 -8.95 -14.75
N ARG A 42 -1.05 -8.86 -15.53
CA ARG A 42 -0.43 -7.59 -15.92
C ARG A 42 -1.36 -6.70 -16.74
N GLU A 43 -2.22 -7.29 -17.57
CA GLU A 43 -3.21 -6.55 -18.34
C GLU A 43 -4.37 -6.01 -17.48
N LEU A 44 -4.53 -6.51 -16.25
CA LEU A 44 -5.59 -6.11 -15.32
C LEU A 44 -5.15 -5.04 -14.31
N VAL A 45 -3.85 -4.77 -14.19
CA VAL A 45 -3.32 -3.71 -13.32
C VAL A 45 -3.15 -2.40 -14.09
N PRO A 46 -3.43 -1.25 -13.45
CA PRO A 46 -3.27 0.05 -14.06
C PRO A 46 -1.82 0.32 -14.44
N THR A 47 -1.62 1.17 -15.44
CA THR A 47 -0.31 1.67 -15.84
C THR A 47 0.25 2.65 -14.80
N ASP A 48 1.56 2.89 -14.85
CA ASP A 48 2.22 3.85 -13.95
C ASP A 48 1.62 5.26 -14.05
N ASP A 49 1.30 5.72 -15.25
CA ASP A 49 0.66 7.02 -15.48
C ASP A 49 -0.75 7.09 -14.87
N GLU A 50 -1.56 6.05 -15.04
CA GLU A 50 -2.90 5.98 -14.45
C GLU A 50 -2.84 5.99 -12.92
N LEU A 51 -1.90 5.24 -12.34
CA LEU A 51 -1.69 5.22 -10.89
C LEU A 51 -1.20 6.58 -10.38
N ALA A 52 -0.22 7.19 -11.05
CA ALA A 52 0.29 8.51 -10.68
C ALA A 52 -0.81 9.58 -10.74
N SER A 53 -1.67 9.54 -11.77
CA SER A 53 -2.83 10.43 -11.90
C SER A 53 -3.80 10.25 -10.72
N ALA A 54 -4.20 9.01 -10.42
CA ALA A 54 -5.11 8.72 -9.32
C ALA A 54 -4.54 9.15 -7.94
N MET A 55 -3.23 9.00 -7.74
CA MET A 55 -2.55 9.47 -6.52
C MET A 55 -2.53 11.00 -6.44
N GLY A 56 -2.28 11.69 -7.56
CA GLY A 56 -2.32 13.15 -7.63
C GLY A 56 -3.71 13.72 -7.33
N GLU A 57 -4.76 13.10 -7.86
CA GLU A 57 -6.15 13.44 -7.55
C GLU A 57 -6.47 13.23 -6.08
N THR A 58 -6.05 12.08 -5.51
CA THR A 58 -6.24 11.78 -4.09
C THR A 58 -5.52 12.79 -3.21
N LEU A 59 -4.27 13.15 -3.53
CA LEU A 59 -3.51 14.14 -2.77
C LEU A 59 -4.18 15.53 -2.83
N THR A 60 -4.67 15.90 -4.00
CA THR A 60 -5.41 17.16 -4.21
C THR A 60 -6.71 17.16 -3.40
N HIS A 61 -7.43 16.03 -3.37
CA HIS A 61 -8.64 15.88 -2.55
C HIS A 61 -8.33 16.02 -1.07
N LEU A 62 -7.28 15.35 -0.56
CA LEU A 62 -6.83 15.45 0.83
C LEU A 62 -6.47 16.89 1.22
N ALA A 63 -5.88 17.66 0.32
CA ALA A 63 -5.56 19.07 0.54
C ALA A 63 -6.81 19.97 0.62
N GLN A 64 -7.93 19.54 0.03
CA GLN A 64 -9.20 20.27 0.06
C GLN A 64 -10.07 19.92 1.27
N ILE A 65 -9.74 18.87 2.01
CA ILE A 65 -10.48 18.51 3.23
C ILE A 65 -10.17 19.54 4.31
N PRO A 66 -11.15 20.33 4.80
CA PRO A 66 -10.93 21.26 5.89
C PRO A 66 -10.48 20.50 7.14
N SER A 67 -9.40 20.96 7.78
CA SER A 67 -8.91 20.35 9.02
C SER A 67 -9.93 20.52 10.15
N PRO A 68 -10.38 19.45 10.83
CA PRO A 68 -11.39 19.52 11.89
C PRO A 68 -10.86 20.10 13.22
N ARG A 69 -9.64 20.66 13.25
CA ARG A 69 -9.00 21.19 14.47
C ARG A 69 -9.34 22.66 14.76
N ALA A 70 -10.12 23.33 13.91
CA ALA A 70 -10.44 24.76 14.12
C ALA A 70 -11.58 25.00 15.14
N ASP A 71 -12.32 23.98 15.57
CA ASP A 71 -13.49 24.12 16.45
C ASP A 71 -13.19 23.63 17.88
N THR A 72 -12.29 24.27 18.62
CA THR A 72 -12.26 24.14 20.10
C THR A 72 -11.68 25.37 20.80
N GLU A 73 -12.05 26.59 20.40
CA GLU A 73 -11.84 27.79 21.24
C GLU A 73 -12.96 28.83 20.98
N GLN A 74 -14.11 28.64 21.64
CA GLN A 74 -15.08 29.69 22.00
C GLN A 74 -15.68 29.33 23.36
#